data_AF-A0A7C3JB57-F1
#
_entry.id   AF-A0A7C3JB57-F1
#
_cell.length_a   1.000
_cell.length_b   1.000
_cell.length_c   1.000
_cell.angle_alpha   90.00
_cell.angle_beta   90.00
_cell.angle_gamma   90.00
#
_symmetry.space_group_name_H-M   'P 1'
#
loop_
_entity.id
_entity.type
_entity.pdbx_description
1 polymer ?
#
loop_
_entity_poly.entity_id
_entity_poly.type
_entity_poly.pdbx_seq_one_letter_code
_entity_poly.pdbx_strand_id
1 'polypeptide(L)'
;MNIHPGEQKKFSAPATAFSLWLATVILATWDFLVIRGMVLRTYVRILPVGGGSEAADVITLIHIILVIILAIFWIGVVIGGAEYHYKRVGRPDSWKLFSRTLAVELSILFLAVFI
;
A
#
# COMPACT_ATOMS: atom_id res chain seq x y z
N MET A 1 13.27 -10.68 50.25
CA MET A 1 12.33 -9.82 49.51
C MET A 1 12.48 -10.18 48.04
N ASN A 2 11.64 -11.10 47.54
CA ASN A 2 11.72 -11.59 46.16
C ASN A 2 11.02 -10.59 45.24
N ILE A 3 11.80 -9.89 44.42
CA ILE A 3 11.27 -9.03 43.37
C ILE A 3 10.84 -9.96 42.24
N HIS A 4 9.53 -10.10 42.03
CA HIS A 4 9.01 -10.76 40.84
C HIS A 4 9.44 -9.94 39.61
N PRO A 5 10.24 -10.50 38.68
CA PRO A 5 10.58 -9.82 37.45
C PRO A 5 9.29 -9.60 36.67
N GLY A 6 9.03 -8.32 36.36
CA GLY A 6 7.77 -7.85 35.81
C GLY A 6 7.26 -8.70 34.66
N GLU A 7 5.95 -8.94 34.65
CA GLU A 7 5.22 -9.50 33.53
C GLU A 7 5.53 -8.68 32.27
N GLN A 8 6.48 -9.15 31.47
CA GLN A 8 6.59 -8.68 30.10
C GLN A 8 5.27 -9.04 29.44
N LYS A 9 4.47 -8.02 29.08
CA LYS A 9 3.26 -8.20 28.29
C LYS A 9 3.65 -8.93 27.01
N LYS A 10 3.49 -10.25 27.00
CA LYS A 10 3.71 -11.08 25.83
C LYS A 10 2.67 -10.63 24.80
N PHE A 11 3.09 -9.77 23.89
CA PHE A 11 2.27 -9.41 22.74
C PHE A 11 1.86 -10.70 22.06
N SER A 12 0.55 -10.92 21.93
CA SER A 12 0.07 -12.10 21.25
C SER A 12 0.48 -11.95 19.77
N ALA A 13 1.22 -12.93 19.25
CA ALA A 13 1.64 -12.96 17.84
C ALA A 13 0.49 -12.66 16.84
N PRO A 14 -0.78 -13.06 17.09
CA PRO A 14 -1.92 -12.69 16.26
C PRO A 14 -2.20 -11.18 16.26
N ALA A 15 -2.19 -10.54 17.44
CA ALA A 15 -2.46 -9.12 17.55
C ALA A 15 -1.40 -8.30 16.80
N THR A 16 -0.12 -8.66 16.96
CA THR A 16 0.97 -8.00 16.23
C THR A 16 0.84 -8.17 14.72
N ALA A 17 0.57 -9.39 14.24
CA ALA A 17 0.39 -9.64 12.81
C ALA A 17 -0.79 -8.85 12.23
N PHE A 18 -1.91 -8.77 12.95
CA PHE A 18 -3.07 -8.01 12.52
C PHE A 18 -2.80 -6.49 12.51
N SER A 19 -2.12 -5.96 13.53
CA SER A 19 -1.73 -4.54 13.57
C SER A 19 -0.79 -4.17 12.42
N LEU A 20 0.17 -5.04 12.10
CA LEU A 20 1.10 -4.83 11.00
C LEU A 20 0.40 -4.89 9.64
N TRP A 21 -0.50 -5.85 9.45
CA TRP A 21 -1.34 -5.91 8.25
C TRP A 21 -2.18 -4.63 8.10
N LEU A 22 -2.81 -4.16 9.18
CA LEU A 22 -3.59 -2.92 9.14
C LEU A 22 -2.70 -1.72 8.77
N ALA A 23 -1.48 -1.65 9.30
CA ALA A 23 -0.52 -0.61 8.93
C ALA A 23 -0.18 -0.64 7.43
N THR A 24 0.02 -1.83 6.83
CA THR A 24 0.22 -1.94 5.37
C THR A 24 -1.01 -1.52 4.58
N VAL A 25 -2.23 -1.82 5.05
CA VAL A 25 -3.46 -1.34 4.38
C VAL A 25 -3.53 0.19 4.36
N ILE A 26 -3.18 0.84 5.47
CA ILE A 26 -3.13 2.31 5.54
C ILE A 26 -2.06 2.85 4.59
N LEU A 27 -0.86 2.23 4.58
CA LEU A 27 0.23 2.64 3.70
C LEU A 27 -0.12 2.45 2.21
N ALA A 28 -0.71 1.32 1.84
CA ALA A 28 -1.21 1.06 0.48
C ALA A 28 -2.28 2.07 0.05
N THR A 29 -3.08 2.58 0.98
CA THR A 29 -4.05 3.66 0.70
C THR A 29 -3.33 4.97 0.37
N TRP A 30 -2.20 5.24 1.02
CA TRP A 30 -1.35 6.37 0.68
C TRP A 30 -0.69 6.15 -0.70
N ASP A 31 -0.15 4.96 -0.95
CA ASP A 31 0.48 4.61 -2.23
C ASP A 31 -0.47 4.78 -3.40
N PHE A 32 -1.76 4.46 -3.22
CA PHE A 32 -2.79 4.71 -4.23
C PHE A 32 -2.78 6.16 -4.72
N LEU A 33 -2.73 7.13 -3.80
CA LEU A 33 -2.71 8.56 -4.12
C LEU A 33 -1.40 8.97 -4.80
N VAL A 34 -0.30 8.39 -4.33
CA VAL A 34 1.05 8.65 -4.83
C VAL A 34 1.22 8.13 -6.26
N ILE A 35 0.87 6.87 -6.53
CA ILE A 35 0.93 6.27 -7.86
C ILE A 35 0.06 7.06 -8.83
N ARG A 36 -1.15 7.44 -8.43
CA ARG A 36 -2.02 8.30 -9.23
C ARG A 36 -1.30 9.59 -9.63
N GLY A 37 -0.70 10.29 -8.67
CA GLY A 37 0.02 11.54 -8.91
C GLY A 37 1.26 11.34 -9.80
N MET A 38 2.00 10.24 -9.61
CA MET A 38 3.17 9.91 -10.44
C MET A 38 2.78 9.64 -11.88
N VAL A 39 1.74 8.83 -12.13
CA VAL A 39 1.29 8.49 -13.49
C VAL A 39 0.81 9.75 -14.22
N LEU A 40 0.00 10.60 -13.57
CA LEU A 40 -0.48 11.83 -14.21
C LEU A 40 0.66 12.81 -14.52
N ARG A 41 1.61 13.00 -13.60
CA ARG A 41 2.80 13.84 -13.85
C ARG A 41 3.67 13.30 -14.97
N THR A 42 3.88 11.98 -14.98
CA THR A 42 4.65 11.29 -16.03
C THR A 42 3.97 11.43 -17.38
N TYR A 43 2.65 11.25 -17.44
CA TYR A 43 1.87 11.39 -18.66
C TYR A 43 2.01 12.79 -19.25
N VAL A 44 1.79 13.83 -18.45
CA VAL A 44 1.93 15.24 -18.90
C VAL A 44 3.35 15.58 -19.34
N ARG A 45 4.38 14.98 -18.72
CA ARG A 45 5.79 15.21 -19.09
C ARG A 45 6.16 14.55 -20.43
N ILE A 46 5.64 13.36 -20.72
CA ILE A 46 6.00 12.59 -21.93
C ILE A 46 5.14 13.01 -23.13
N LEU A 47 3.84 13.20 -22.89
CA LEU A 47 2.87 13.58 -23.91
C LEU A 47 2.34 14.97 -23.53
N PRO A 48 2.99 16.06 -23.99
CA PRO A 48 2.51 17.40 -23.74
C PRO A 48 1.15 17.57 -24.43
N VAL A 49 0.09 17.40 -23.66
CA VAL A 49 -1.28 17.68 -24.10
C VAL A 49 -1.42 19.20 -24.16
N GLY A 50 -1.77 19.75 -25.32
CA GLY A 50 -1.92 21.20 -25.50
C GLY A 50 -2.95 21.78 -24.52
N GLY A 51 -2.86 23.07 -24.18
CA GLY A 51 -3.86 23.68 -23.30
C GLY A 51 -5.26 23.70 -23.93
N GLY A 52 -6.31 23.47 -23.14
CA GLY A 52 -7.71 23.54 -23.59
C GLY A 52 -8.61 22.47 -22.97
N SER A 53 -9.89 22.47 -23.36
CA SER A 53 -10.90 21.51 -22.86
C SER A 53 -10.61 20.07 -23.29
N GLU A 54 -10.12 19.85 -24.52
CA GLU A 54 -9.83 18.50 -25.02
C GLU A 54 -8.73 17.81 -24.21
N ALA A 55 -7.71 18.55 -23.77
CA ALA A 55 -6.66 18.01 -22.92
C ALA A 55 -7.16 17.69 -21.50
N ALA A 56 -8.08 18.50 -20.97
CA ALA A 56 -8.72 18.22 -19.70
C ALA A 56 -9.55 16.93 -19.76
N ASP A 57 -10.25 16.69 -20.87
CA ASP A 57 -11.05 15.48 -21.07
C ASP A 57 -10.17 14.22 -21.13
N VAL A 58 -9.04 14.27 -21.86
CA VAL A 58 -8.09 13.15 -21.94
C VAL A 58 -7.46 12.84 -20.58
N ILE A 59 -7.02 13.86 -19.85
CA ILE A 59 -6.44 13.69 -18.50
C ILE A 59 -7.48 13.10 -17.55
N THR A 60 -8.73 13.56 -17.64
CA THR A 60 -9.85 13.04 -16.83
C THR A 60 -10.12 11.57 -17.14
N LEU A 61 -10.16 11.19 -18.41
CA LEU A 61 -10.36 9.80 -18.82
C LEU A 61 -9.25 8.88 -18.28
N ILE A 62 -7.99 9.30 -18.42
CA ILE A 62 -6.83 8.55 -17.90
C ILE A 62 -6.93 8.42 -16.38
N HIS A 63 -7.28 9.50 -15.68
CA HIS A 63 -7.46 9.50 -14.24
C HIS A 63 -8.53 8.48 -13.80
N ILE A 64 -9.68 8.45 -14.48
CA ILE A 64 -10.77 7.51 -14.16
C ILE A 64 -10.31 6.06 -14.35
N ILE A 65 -9.73 5.74 -15.50
CA ILE A 65 -9.23 4.39 -15.81
C ILE A 65 -8.19 3.96 -14.77
N LEU A 66 -7.24 4.84 -14.45
CA LEU A 66 -6.20 4.57 -13.48
C LEU A 66 -6.76 4.29 -12.08
N VAL A 67 -7.72 5.09 -11.62
CA VAL A 67 -8.38 4.90 -10.33
C VAL A 67 -9.08 3.56 -10.25
N ILE A 68 -9.80 3.16 -11.30
CA ILE A 68 -10.50 1.87 -11.35
C ILE A 68 -9.50 0.72 -11.22
N ILE A 69 -8.41 0.76 -12.00
CA ILE A 69 -7.37 -0.28 -11.95
C ILE A 69 -6.74 -0.35 -10.55
N LEU A 70 -6.30 0.79 -10.00
CA LEU A 70 -5.69 0.85 -8.68
C LEU A 70 -6.66 0.38 -7.58
N ALA A 71 -7.96 0.67 -7.70
CA ALA A 71 -8.96 0.27 -6.72
C ALA A 71 -9.14 -1.25 -6.70
N ILE A 72 -9.18 -1.88 -7.88
CA ILE A 72 -9.23 -3.35 -8.01
C ILE A 72 -7.99 -3.98 -7.37
N PHE A 73 -6.80 -3.46 -7.66
CA PHE A 73 -5.55 -3.93 -7.06
C PHE A 73 -5.55 -3.77 -5.54
N TRP A 74 -5.95 -2.60 -5.03
CA TRP A 74 -6.01 -2.32 -3.60
C TRP A 74 -6.96 -3.28 -2.88
N ILE A 75 -8.17 -3.51 -3.41
CA ILE A 75 -9.12 -4.48 -2.84
C ILE A 75 -8.49 -5.88 -2.79
N GLY A 76 -7.81 -6.30 -3.86
CA GLY A 76 -7.11 -7.58 -3.92
C GLY A 76 -6.03 -7.73 -2.84
N VAL A 77 -5.22 -6.68 -2.61
CA VAL A 77 -4.19 -6.66 -1.57
C VAL A 77 -4.81 -6.74 -0.17
N VAL A 78 -5.88 -5.98 0.08
CA VAL A 78 -6.56 -5.97 1.39
C VAL A 78 -7.18 -7.33 1.69
N ILE A 79 -8.02 -7.86 0.80
CA ILE A 79 -8.72 -9.14 1.03
C ILE A 79 -7.72 -10.30 1.04
N GLY A 80 -6.83 -10.36 0.03
CA GLY A 80 -5.84 -11.43 -0.08
C GLY A 80 -4.83 -11.42 1.06
N GLY A 81 -4.39 -10.23 1.50
CA GLY A 81 -3.53 -10.07 2.66
C GLY A 81 -4.21 -10.52 3.94
N ALA A 82 -5.46 -10.10 4.17
CA ALA A 82 -6.23 -10.50 5.35
C ALA A 82 -6.40 -12.02 5.43
N GLU A 83 -6.84 -12.65 4.34
CA GLU A 83 -7.04 -14.11 4.27
C GLU A 83 -5.72 -14.86 4.45
N TYR A 84 -4.63 -14.36 3.84
CA TYR A 84 -3.31 -14.97 3.97
C TYR A 84 -2.80 -14.93 5.40
N HIS A 85 -2.87 -13.77 6.05
CA HIS A 85 -2.43 -13.59 7.43
C HIS A 85 -3.29 -14.41 8.38
N TYR A 86 -4.62 -14.42 8.21
CA TYR A 86 -5.55 -15.21 9.03
C TYR A 86 -5.22 -16.72 8.99
N LYS A 87 -4.95 -17.28 7.80
CA LYS A 87 -4.63 -18.70 7.64
C LYS A 87 -3.21 -19.08 8.10
N ARG A 88 -2.31 -18.11 8.27
CA ARG A 88 -0.87 -18.34 8.54
C ARG A 88 -0.35 -17.56 9.74
N VAL A 89 -1.22 -17.18 10.68
CA VAL A 89 -0.81 -16.48 11.89
C VAL A 89 0.29 -17.25 12.63
N GLY A 90 1.34 -16.55 13.04
CA GLY A 90 2.47 -17.14 13.78
C GLY A 90 3.45 -17.95 12.93
N ARG A 91 3.23 -18.07 11.61
CA ARG A 91 4.18 -18.73 10.69
C ARG A 91 5.17 -17.73 10.09
N PRO A 92 6.43 -18.14 9.85
CA PRO A 92 7.45 -17.28 9.22
C PRO A 92 7.05 -16.82 7.80
N ASP A 93 6.26 -17.61 7.08
CA ASP A 93 5.75 -17.24 5.75
C ASP A 93 4.89 -15.96 5.77
N SER A 94 4.12 -15.76 6.85
CA SER A 94 3.32 -14.56 7.09
C SER A 94 4.19 -13.31 7.16
N TRP A 95 5.31 -13.40 7.88
CA TRP A 95 6.29 -12.33 7.99
C TRP A 95 7.05 -12.06 6.70
N LYS A 96 7.30 -13.10 5.91
CA LYS A 96 7.94 -12.97 4.59
C LYS A 96 7.04 -12.23 3.60
N LEU A 97 5.75 -12.52 3.58
CA LEU A 97 4.79 -11.78 2.74
C LEU A 97 4.70 -10.33 3.21
N PHE A 98 4.51 -10.10 4.51
CA PHE A 98 4.48 -8.76 5.09
C PHE A 98 5.70 -7.92 4.71
N SER A 99 6.91 -8.47 4.89
CA SER A 99 8.15 -7.75 4.57
C SER A 99 8.27 -7.41 3.09
N ARG A 100 7.76 -8.28 2.20
CA ARG A 100 7.74 -8.03 0.75
C ARG A 100 6.75 -6.93 0.38
N THR A 101 5.54 -6.98 0.93
CA THR A 101 4.53 -5.93 0.71
C THR A 101 5.06 -4.59 1.19
N LEU A 102 5.59 -4.54 2.42
CA LEU A 102 6.17 -3.32 2.98
C LEU A 102 7.35 -2.80 2.13
N ALA A 103 8.22 -3.67 1.64
CA ALA A 103 9.32 -3.26 0.77
C ALA A 103 8.82 -2.64 -0.54
N VAL A 104 7.75 -3.17 -1.15
CA VAL A 104 7.13 -2.61 -2.35
C VAL A 104 6.50 -1.25 -2.05
N GLU A 105 5.71 -1.14 -0.98
CA GLU A 105 5.07 0.11 -0.55
C GLU A 105 6.10 1.22 -0.33
N LEU A 106 7.16 0.92 0.46
CA LEU A 106 8.25 1.86 0.69
C LEU A 106 9.01 2.23 -0.59
N SER A 107 9.15 1.29 -1.53
CA SER A 107 9.81 1.57 -2.82
C SER A 107 8.98 2.51 -3.69
N ILE A 108 7.65 2.40 -3.65
CA ILE A 108 6.73 3.30 -4.36
C ILE A 108 6.86 4.72 -3.80
N LEU A 109 6.81 4.86 -2.47
CA LEU A 109 7.01 6.15 -1.80
C LEU A 109 8.37 6.75 -2.10
N PHE A 110 9.43 5.94 -2.07
CA PHE A 110 10.77 6.39 -2.42
C PHE A 110 10.86 6.86 -3.87
N LEU A 111 10.31 6.10 -4.82
CA LEU A 111 10.29 6.46 -6.23
C LEU A 111 9.53 7.76 -6.48
N ALA A 112 8.45 8.00 -5.74
CA ALA A 112 7.65 9.21 -5.85
C ALA A 112 8.40 10.50 -5.52
N VAL A 113 9.50 10.43 -4.77
CA VAL A 113 10.37 11.58 -4.48
C VAL A 113 11.12 12.06 -5.72
N PHE A 114 11.35 11.16 -6.70
CA PHE A 114 12.17 11.45 -7.88
C PHE A 114 11.34 11.79 -9.14
N ILE A 115 10.03 11.53 -9.11
CA ILE A 115 9.12 11.71 -10.25
C ILE A 115 8.11 12.82 -9.96
#